data_AF-A0A6G6TCK7-F1
#
_entry.id   AF-A0A6G6TCK7-F1
#
_cell.length_a   1.000
_cell.length_b   1.000
_cell.length_c   1.000
_cell.angle_alpha   90.00
_cell.angle_beta   90.00
_cell.angle_gamma   90.00
#
_symmetry.space_group_name_H-M   'P 1'
#
loop_
_entity.id
_entity.type
_entity.pdbx_description
1 polymer ?
#
loop_
_entity_poly.entity_id
_entity_poly.type
_entity_poly.pdbx_seq_one_letter_code
_entity_poly.pdbx_strand_id
1 'polypeptide(L)'
;MSQLKGSGHIEIEKYNEIKKLNRFRIDALNMLNENFKEISTIGINDIEYSRKIAPNFILPKTQTHRRHFINIMKNHEICITSTGLHQSTGWRFGEFVASSRAIISEPLEYIVPGDFNNYLPFENVEELYQSVNNLVNDKELRYEMMEKNYHYYNNYLKPDRLILNTLLSI
;
A
#
# COMPACT_ATOMS: atom_id res chain seq x y z
N MET A 1 7.17 22.05 37.20
CA MET A 1 6.88 22.89 36.01
C MET A 1 7.67 22.38 34.80
N SER A 2 7.49 21.12 34.38
CA SER A 2 8.28 20.54 33.27
C SER A 2 7.57 19.44 32.44
N GLN A 3 6.25 19.26 32.55
CA GLN A 3 5.52 18.23 31.77
C GLN A 3 4.73 18.77 30.55
N LEU A 4 4.84 20.06 30.21
CA LEU A 4 4.07 20.68 29.11
C LEU A 4 4.86 20.91 27.81
N LYS A 5 6.16 20.57 27.75
CA LYS A 5 7.00 20.78 26.55
C LYS A 5 7.07 19.58 25.59
N GLY A 6 6.58 18.40 26.00
CA GLY A 6 6.67 17.17 25.19
C GLY A 6 5.55 16.98 24.16
N SER A 7 4.32 17.38 24.49
CA SER A 7 3.15 17.13 23.63
C SER A 7 3.16 17.96 22.34
N GLY A 8 3.56 19.23 22.43
CA GLY A 8 3.61 20.12 21.27
C GLY A 8 4.64 19.71 20.21
N HIS A 9 5.79 19.15 20.61
CA HIS A 9 6.79 18.66 19.66
C HIS A 9 6.32 17.42 18.91
N ILE A 10 5.72 16.45 19.61
CA ILE A 10 5.18 15.22 19.02
C ILE A 10 4.05 15.55 18.01
N GLU A 11 3.20 16.53 18.32
CA GLU A 11 2.14 16.96 17.41
C GLU A 11 2.70 17.61 16.13
N ILE A 12 3.76 18.42 16.24
CA ILE A 12 4.43 19.05 15.09
C ILE A 12 5.12 18.01 14.21
N GLU A 13 5.84 17.05 14.81
CA GLU A 13 6.50 15.96 14.07
C GLU A 13 5.49 15.14 13.28
N LYS A 14 4.41 14.70 13.94
CA LYS A 14 3.32 13.97 13.30
C LYS A 14 2.66 14.77 12.17
N TYR A 15 2.44 16.07 12.37
CA TYR A 15 1.87 16.94 11.34
C TYR A 15 2.78 17.02 10.09
N ASN A 16 4.08 17.18 10.31
CA ASN A 16 5.06 17.24 9.23
C ASN A 16 5.16 15.91 8.48
N GLU A 17 5.14 14.78 9.19
CA GLU A 17 5.11 13.44 8.63
C GLU A 17 3.89 13.25 7.72
N ILE A 18 2.68 13.56 8.22
CA ILE A 18 1.43 13.49 7.45
C ILE A 18 1.55 14.33 6.17
N LYS A 19 2.06 15.56 6.28
CA LYS A 19 2.19 16.47 5.13
C LYS A 19 3.16 15.94 4.09
N LYS A 20 4.32 15.42 4.50
CA LYS A 20 5.32 14.81 3.60
C LYS A 20 4.74 13.59 2.88
N LEU A 21 4.13 12.69 3.63
CA LEU A 21 3.52 11.47 3.12
C LEU A 21 2.41 11.76 2.11
N ASN A 22 1.53 12.71 2.42
CA ASN A 22 0.44 13.07 1.52
C ASN A 22 0.94 13.78 0.27
N ARG A 23 2.01 14.59 0.36
CA ARG A 23 2.62 15.19 -0.83
C ARG A 23 3.16 14.13 -1.78
N PHE A 24 3.93 13.18 -1.28
CA PHE A 24 4.41 12.06 -2.08
C PHE A 24 3.27 11.27 -2.73
N ARG A 25 2.20 10.96 -1.97
CA ARG A 25 1.02 10.27 -2.50
C ARG A 25 0.34 11.02 -3.64
N ILE A 26 0.31 12.35 -3.60
CA ILE A 26 -0.24 13.18 -4.68
C ILE A 26 0.66 13.08 -5.91
N ASP A 27 1.98 13.20 -5.73
CA ASP A 27 2.94 13.09 -6.83
C ASP A 27 2.84 11.71 -7.52
N ALA A 28 2.67 10.65 -6.73
CA ALA A 28 2.38 9.30 -7.24
C ALA A 28 1.05 9.23 -8.01
N LEU A 29 -0.04 9.82 -7.50
CA LEU A 29 -1.34 9.86 -8.20
C LEU A 29 -1.26 10.61 -9.54
N ASN A 30 -0.53 11.72 -9.59
CA ASN A 30 -0.31 12.46 -10.82
C ASN A 30 0.43 11.60 -11.85
N MET A 31 1.55 10.99 -11.46
CA MET A 31 2.31 10.10 -12.34
C MET A 31 1.46 8.94 -12.86
N LEU A 32 0.71 8.26 -11.98
CA LEU A 32 -0.16 7.15 -12.36
C LEU A 32 -1.27 7.58 -13.33
N ASN A 33 -1.83 8.77 -13.12
CA ASN A 33 -2.84 9.33 -14.02
C ASN A 33 -2.27 9.78 -15.37
N GLU A 34 -1.05 10.29 -15.41
CA GLU A 34 -0.41 10.71 -16.66
C GLU A 34 -0.05 9.51 -17.55
N ASN A 35 0.36 8.40 -16.94
CA ASN A 35 0.96 7.27 -17.68
C ASN A 35 0.06 6.03 -17.78
N PHE A 36 -0.86 5.82 -16.84
CA PHE A 36 -1.60 4.56 -16.70
C PHE A 36 -3.12 4.73 -16.49
N LYS A 37 -3.68 5.91 -16.77
CA LYS A 37 -5.11 6.23 -16.49
C LYS A 37 -6.10 5.23 -17.07
N GLU A 38 -5.93 4.83 -18.33
CA GLU A 38 -6.90 3.97 -19.03
C GLU A 38 -6.95 2.53 -18.47
N ILE A 39 -5.95 2.13 -17.67
CA ILE A 39 -5.82 0.78 -17.11
C ILE A 39 -5.77 0.78 -15.58
N SER A 40 -6.08 1.89 -14.93
CA SER A 40 -5.93 2.04 -13.48
C SER A 40 -7.19 2.56 -12.80
N THR A 41 -7.43 2.07 -11.58
CA THR A 41 -8.39 2.65 -10.64
C THR A 41 -7.61 3.30 -9.50
N ILE A 42 -7.43 4.62 -9.56
CA ILE A 42 -6.66 5.39 -8.59
C ILE A 42 -7.50 6.51 -7.98
N GLY A 43 -7.25 6.82 -6.71
CA GLY A 43 -7.83 7.98 -6.06
C GLY A 43 -7.92 7.88 -4.54
N ILE A 44 -8.61 8.84 -3.95
CA ILE A 44 -8.64 9.10 -2.51
C ILE A 44 -10.07 9.32 -2.00
N ASN A 45 -10.24 9.14 -0.68
CA ASN A 45 -11.53 9.32 -0.02
C ASN A 45 -11.96 10.79 -0.04
N ASP A 46 -13.27 11.01 -0.13
CA ASP A 46 -13.86 12.34 -0.04
C ASP A 46 -13.89 12.86 1.41
N ILE A 47 -12.92 13.70 1.76
CA ILE A 47 -12.80 14.38 3.06
C ILE A 47 -12.37 15.84 2.84
N GLU A 48 -12.53 16.70 3.85
CA GLU A 48 -12.20 18.12 3.74
C GLU A 48 -10.75 18.35 3.26
N TYR A 49 -9.81 17.56 3.79
CA TYR A 49 -8.41 17.67 3.41
C TYR A 49 -8.18 17.32 1.94
N SER A 50 -8.71 16.19 1.44
CA SER A 50 -8.53 15.76 0.05
C SER A 50 -9.14 16.72 -0.96
N ARG A 51 -10.28 17.34 -0.63
CA ARG A 51 -10.90 18.41 -1.45
C ARG A 51 -9.98 19.61 -1.65
N LYS A 52 -9.10 19.90 -0.68
CA LYS A 52 -8.15 21.02 -0.76
C LYS A 52 -6.90 20.66 -1.56
N ILE A 53 -6.34 19.47 -1.35
CA ILE A 53 -5.01 19.12 -1.85
C ILE A 53 -5.02 18.34 -3.18
N ALA A 54 -6.11 17.62 -3.48
CA ALA A 54 -6.19 16.70 -4.61
C ALA A 54 -7.65 16.47 -5.07
N PRO A 55 -8.41 17.55 -5.39
CA PRO A 55 -9.83 17.45 -5.73
C PRO A 55 -10.11 16.53 -6.93
N ASN A 56 -9.19 16.47 -7.90
CA ASN A 56 -9.34 15.68 -9.12
C ASN A 56 -9.23 14.16 -8.89
N PHE A 57 -8.77 13.72 -7.71
CA PHE A 57 -8.59 12.31 -7.37
C PHE A 57 -9.66 11.78 -6.41
N ILE A 58 -10.68 12.57 -6.08
CA ILE A 58 -11.73 12.14 -5.16
C ILE A 58 -12.60 11.07 -5.82
N LEU A 59 -12.65 9.90 -5.19
CA LEU A 59 -13.51 8.80 -5.60
C LEU A 59 -14.81 8.79 -4.78
N PRO A 60 -15.93 8.34 -5.38
CA PRO A 60 -17.18 8.21 -4.65
C PRO A 60 -17.05 7.20 -3.50
N LYS A 61 -17.87 7.38 -2.45
CA LYS A 61 -17.90 6.46 -1.29
C LYS A 61 -18.16 5.01 -1.68
N THR A 62 -18.87 4.78 -2.78
CA THR A 62 -19.15 3.46 -3.36
C THR A 62 -17.89 2.73 -3.83
N GLN A 63 -16.77 3.43 -4.08
CA GLN A 63 -15.49 2.83 -4.45
C GLN A 63 -14.48 2.81 -3.30
N THR A 64 -14.64 3.71 -2.32
CA THR A 64 -13.69 3.88 -1.21
C THR A 64 -14.08 3.15 0.07
N HIS A 65 -15.34 2.71 0.19
CA HIS A 65 -15.78 1.87 1.31
C HIS A 65 -15.08 0.51 1.27
N ARG A 66 -14.55 0.04 2.41
CA ARG A 66 -13.69 -1.16 2.52
C ARG A 66 -14.17 -2.37 1.71
N ARG A 67 -15.44 -2.78 1.87
CA ARG A 67 -16.00 -3.93 1.13
C ARG A 67 -15.95 -3.74 -0.39
N HIS A 68 -16.25 -2.54 -0.87
CA HIS A 68 -16.26 -2.24 -2.29
C HIS A 68 -14.83 -2.15 -2.83
N PHE A 69 -13.93 -1.54 -2.08
CA PHE A 69 -12.50 -1.54 -2.39
C PHE A 69 -11.98 -2.98 -2.58
N ILE A 70 -12.28 -3.91 -1.65
CA ILE A 70 -11.84 -5.31 -1.76
C ILE A 70 -12.41 -5.96 -3.04
N ASN A 71 -13.67 -5.69 -3.38
CA ASN A 71 -14.28 -6.23 -4.60
C ASN A 71 -13.62 -5.67 -5.87
N ILE A 72 -13.34 -4.37 -5.92
CA ILE A 72 -12.66 -3.72 -7.05
C ILE A 72 -11.22 -4.22 -7.18
N MET A 73 -10.49 -4.32 -6.06
CA MET A 73 -9.11 -4.77 -6.01
C MET A 73 -8.94 -6.17 -6.63
N LYS A 74 -9.90 -7.09 -6.42
CA LYS A 74 -9.86 -8.43 -7.01
C LYS A 74 -9.86 -8.45 -8.54
N ASN A 75 -10.36 -7.39 -9.18
CA ASN A 75 -10.34 -7.23 -10.64
C ASN A 75 -9.02 -6.61 -11.17
N HIS A 76 -8.06 -6.33 -10.29
CA HIS A 76 -6.75 -5.77 -10.66
C HIS A 76 -5.65 -6.77 -10.31
N GLU A 77 -4.70 -6.99 -11.20
CA GLU A 77 -3.53 -7.86 -10.96
C GLU A 77 -2.46 -7.13 -10.14
N ILE A 78 -2.22 -5.85 -10.46
CA ILE A 78 -1.23 -4.99 -9.82
C ILE A 78 -1.92 -4.13 -8.77
N CYS A 79 -1.34 -4.08 -7.57
CA CYS A 79 -1.84 -3.28 -6.45
C CYS A 79 -0.71 -2.46 -5.83
N ILE A 80 -0.97 -1.15 -5.68
CA ILE A 80 0.02 -0.19 -5.19
C ILE A 80 -0.42 0.30 -3.81
N THR A 81 0.51 0.35 -2.86
CA THR A 81 0.28 1.00 -1.58
C THR A 81 1.51 1.81 -1.16
N SER A 82 1.35 2.58 -0.09
CA SER A 82 2.40 3.40 0.48
C SER A 82 2.41 3.14 1.98
N THR A 83 3.53 3.45 2.62
CA THR A 83 3.70 3.33 4.07
C THR A 83 2.69 4.21 4.80
N GLY A 84 2.26 3.75 5.97
CA GLY A 84 1.40 4.48 6.89
C GLY A 84 2.19 5.49 7.73
N LEU A 85 1.56 5.98 8.79
CA LEU A 85 2.28 6.77 9.80
C LEU A 85 3.19 5.86 10.61
N HIS A 86 4.28 6.41 11.14
CA HIS A 86 5.27 5.72 11.95
C HIS A 86 5.82 4.46 11.26
N GLN A 87 6.07 4.55 9.95
CA GLN A 87 6.56 3.45 9.13
C GLN A 87 5.66 2.19 9.10
N SER A 88 4.39 2.32 9.51
CA SER A 88 3.48 1.19 9.59
C SER A 88 3.14 0.62 8.22
N THR A 89 3.05 -0.71 8.13
CA THR A 89 2.48 -1.38 6.97
C THR A 89 0.98 -1.11 6.90
N GLY A 90 0.53 -0.45 5.84
CA GLY A 90 -0.88 -0.12 5.66
C GLY A 90 -1.76 -1.37 5.55
N TRP A 91 -2.98 -1.31 6.08
CA TRP A 91 -3.92 -2.45 6.10
C TRP A 91 -4.20 -3.04 4.70
N ARG A 92 -4.07 -2.24 3.63
CA ARG A 92 -4.26 -2.68 2.24
C ARG A 92 -3.21 -3.71 1.81
N PHE A 93 -1.99 -3.62 2.34
CA PHE A 93 -0.90 -4.53 1.99
C PHE A 93 -1.26 -5.98 2.28
N GLY A 94 -1.78 -6.26 3.49
CA GLY A 94 -2.23 -7.60 3.88
C GLY A 94 -3.36 -8.13 3.00
N GLU A 95 -4.28 -7.28 2.57
CA GLU A 95 -5.38 -7.65 1.66
C GLU A 95 -4.85 -8.01 0.25
N PHE A 96 -3.80 -7.33 -0.21
CA PHE A 96 -3.15 -7.63 -1.48
C PHE A 96 -2.44 -8.97 -1.47
N VAL A 97 -1.71 -9.26 -0.38
CA VAL A 97 -1.07 -10.57 -0.17
C VAL A 97 -2.13 -11.67 -0.09
N ALA A 98 -3.18 -11.48 0.71
CA ALA A 98 -4.28 -12.44 0.85
C ALA A 98 -5.05 -12.70 -0.45
N SER A 99 -5.02 -11.74 -1.39
CA SER A 99 -5.65 -11.87 -2.71
C SER A 99 -4.67 -12.21 -3.81
N SER A 100 -3.41 -12.53 -3.49
CA SER A 100 -2.38 -12.95 -4.45
C SER A 100 -2.15 -11.93 -5.56
N ARG A 101 -2.04 -10.65 -5.20
CA ARG A 101 -1.77 -9.56 -6.16
C ARG A 101 -0.26 -9.42 -6.41
N ALA A 102 0.12 -8.81 -7.52
CA ALA A 102 1.46 -8.27 -7.71
C ALA A 102 1.52 -6.91 -6.99
N ILE A 103 2.46 -6.75 -6.06
CA ILE A 103 2.44 -5.66 -5.07
C ILE A 103 3.60 -4.72 -5.32
N ILE A 104 3.30 -3.42 -5.33
CA ILE A 104 4.28 -2.35 -5.32
C ILE A 104 4.07 -1.53 -4.04
N SER A 105 5.12 -1.30 -3.26
CA SER A 105 5.05 -0.57 -1.98
C SER A 105 6.35 0.16 -1.70
N GLU A 106 6.29 1.19 -0.85
CA GLU A 106 7.50 1.65 -0.14
C GLU A 106 8.12 0.49 0.69
N PRO A 107 9.43 0.51 0.97
CA PRO A 107 10.09 -0.51 1.78
C PRO A 107 9.38 -0.76 3.10
N LEU A 108 9.20 -2.05 3.42
CA LEU A 108 8.56 -2.47 4.67
C LEU A 108 9.55 -2.39 5.83
N GLU A 109 9.20 -1.62 6.86
CA GLU A 109 9.99 -1.53 8.10
C GLU A 109 9.73 -2.71 9.04
N TYR A 110 8.47 -3.17 9.09
CA TYR A 110 8.04 -4.25 9.95
C TYR A 110 7.87 -5.53 9.15
N ILE A 111 8.60 -6.57 9.55
CA ILE A 111 8.61 -7.86 8.88
C ILE A 111 7.69 -8.84 9.63
N VAL A 112 6.88 -9.56 8.86
CA VAL A 112 6.01 -10.65 9.33
C VAL A 112 6.71 -12.01 9.14
N PRO A 113 6.31 -13.08 9.85
CA PRO A 113 6.98 -14.37 9.78
C PRO A 113 7.15 -14.92 8.35
N GLY A 114 8.21 -15.70 8.11
CA GLY A 114 8.44 -16.36 6.82
C GLY A 114 9.19 -15.54 5.78
N ASP A 115 10.02 -14.58 6.22
CA ASP A 115 10.98 -13.83 5.39
C ASP A 115 10.38 -13.24 4.10
N PHE A 116 9.29 -12.49 4.27
CA PHE A 116 8.54 -11.93 3.15
C PHE A 116 9.38 -11.00 2.26
N ASN A 117 9.43 -11.31 0.96
CA ASN A 117 10.11 -10.48 -0.05
C ASN A 117 9.35 -10.40 -1.39
N ASN A 118 8.05 -10.71 -1.40
CA ASN A 118 7.25 -10.90 -2.62
C ASN A 118 6.58 -9.61 -3.11
N TYR A 119 7.33 -8.51 -3.26
CA TYR A 119 6.85 -7.22 -3.74
C TYR A 119 7.98 -6.41 -4.41
N LEU A 120 7.63 -5.36 -5.17
CA LEU A 120 8.60 -4.38 -5.66
C LEU A 120 8.65 -3.17 -4.73
N PRO A 121 9.81 -2.85 -4.14
CA PRO A 121 9.99 -1.63 -3.37
C PRO A 121 10.17 -0.42 -4.29
N PHE A 122 9.74 0.76 -3.82
CA PHE A 122 10.11 2.06 -4.41
C PHE A 122 10.34 3.10 -3.33
N GLU A 123 11.28 4.02 -3.54
CA GLU A 123 11.56 5.14 -2.62
C GLU A 123 11.12 6.49 -3.20
N ASN A 124 10.85 6.54 -4.50
CA ASN A 124 10.47 7.76 -5.21
C ASN A 124 9.52 7.46 -6.39
N VAL A 125 9.03 8.53 -7.03
CA VAL A 125 8.02 8.44 -8.10
C VAL A 125 8.59 7.78 -9.37
N GLU A 126 9.88 7.95 -9.64
CA GLU A 126 10.52 7.32 -10.81
C GLU A 126 10.60 5.81 -10.63
N GLU A 127 11.04 5.33 -9.46
CA GLU A 127 11.05 3.90 -9.14
C GLU A 127 9.65 3.29 -9.13
N LEU A 128 8.65 4.06 -8.67
CA LEU A 128 7.26 3.65 -8.76
C LEU A 128 6.83 3.49 -10.22
N TYR A 129 7.15 4.45 -11.09
CA TYR A 129 6.87 4.37 -12.52
C TYR A 129 7.52 3.12 -13.14
N GLN A 130 8.81 2.89 -12.88
CA GLN A 130 9.52 1.72 -13.40
C GLN A 130 8.90 0.41 -12.91
N SER A 131 8.53 0.33 -11.63
CA SER A 131 7.87 -0.85 -11.06
C SER A 131 6.53 -1.13 -11.72
N VAL A 132 5.70 -0.10 -11.92
CA VAL A 132 4.41 -0.25 -12.62
C VAL A 132 4.64 -0.63 -14.07
N ASN A 133 5.56 0.03 -14.77
CA ASN A 133 5.86 -0.24 -16.16
C ASN A 133 6.36 -1.68 -16.37
N ASN A 134 7.25 -2.17 -15.50
CA ASN A 134 7.74 -3.55 -15.56
C ASN A 134 6.60 -4.54 -15.37
N LEU A 135 5.78 -4.37 -14.33
CA LEU A 135 4.65 -5.26 -14.13
C LEU A 135 3.64 -5.15 -15.27
N VAL A 136 3.28 -3.97 -15.77
CA VAL A 136 2.32 -3.86 -16.90
C VAL A 136 2.81 -4.60 -18.15
N ASN A 137 4.09 -4.48 -18.49
CA ASN A 137 4.63 -5.02 -19.73
C ASN A 137 5.17 -6.46 -19.62
N ASP A 138 5.48 -6.94 -18.42
CA ASP A 138 5.99 -8.30 -18.18
C ASP A 138 4.94 -9.16 -17.45
N LYS A 139 4.22 -9.97 -18.22
CA LYS A 139 3.19 -10.87 -17.69
C LYS A 139 3.78 -11.99 -16.84
N GLU A 140 4.96 -12.49 -17.18
CA GLU A 140 5.59 -13.60 -16.45
C GLU A 140 6.04 -13.12 -15.07
N LEU A 141 6.69 -11.96 -15.00
CA LEU A 141 7.07 -11.32 -13.74
C LEU A 141 5.84 -11.07 -12.85
N ARG A 142 4.75 -10.54 -13.42
CA ARG A 142 3.49 -10.37 -12.66
C ARG A 142 2.98 -11.68 -12.10
N TYR A 143 2.85 -12.69 -12.96
CA TYR A 143 2.29 -13.97 -12.58
C TYR A 143 3.14 -14.64 -11.50
N GLU A 144 4.46 -14.65 -11.66
CA GLU A 144 5.39 -15.22 -10.68
C GLU A 144 5.24 -14.54 -9.31
N MET A 145 5.14 -13.21 -9.28
CA MET A 145 4.91 -12.48 -8.03
C MET A 145 3.57 -12.82 -7.38
N MET A 146 2.51 -12.94 -8.18
CA MET A 146 1.18 -13.32 -7.70
C MET A 146 1.19 -14.74 -7.10
N GLU A 147 1.84 -15.70 -7.75
CA GLU A 147 2.02 -17.08 -7.25
C GLU A 147 2.83 -17.10 -5.95
N LYS A 148 3.93 -16.35 -5.88
CA LYS A 148 4.71 -16.21 -4.64
C LYS A 148 3.86 -15.65 -3.50
N ASN A 149 3.05 -14.63 -3.76
CA ASN A 149 2.12 -14.08 -2.76
C ASN A 149 1.02 -15.07 -2.36
N TYR A 150 0.50 -15.85 -3.30
CA TYR A 150 -0.42 -16.96 -3.00
C TYR A 150 0.20 -17.97 -2.04
N HIS A 151 1.39 -18.47 -2.36
CA HIS A 151 2.07 -19.46 -1.51
C HIS A 151 2.42 -18.87 -0.15
N TYR A 152 2.93 -17.64 -0.11
CA TYR A 152 3.29 -16.97 1.13
C TYR A 152 2.07 -16.81 2.05
N TYR A 153 0.94 -16.32 1.53
CA TYR A 153 -0.28 -16.19 2.33
C TYR A 153 -0.73 -17.55 2.90
N ASN A 154 -0.80 -18.59 2.06
CA ASN A 154 -1.30 -19.90 2.45
C ASN A 154 -0.37 -20.69 3.37
N ASN A 155 0.89 -20.28 3.50
CA ASN A 155 1.86 -20.94 4.37
C ASN A 155 2.17 -20.14 5.64
N TYR A 156 2.05 -18.81 5.62
CA TYR A 156 2.50 -17.96 6.74
C TYR A 156 1.44 -17.06 7.34
N LEU A 157 0.56 -16.45 6.54
CA LEU A 157 -0.36 -15.40 7.03
C LEU A 157 -1.81 -15.84 7.20
N LYS A 158 -2.25 -16.91 6.52
CA LYS A 158 -3.60 -17.43 6.67
C LYS A 158 -3.85 -17.74 8.16
N PRO A 159 -5.00 -17.35 8.75
CA PRO A 159 -5.14 -17.35 10.21
C PRO A 159 -4.83 -18.68 10.92
N ASP A 160 -5.27 -19.79 10.35
CA ASP A 160 -4.97 -21.15 10.83
C ASP A 160 -3.46 -21.47 10.76
N ARG A 161 -2.83 -21.07 9.66
CA ARG A 161 -1.39 -21.27 9.42
C ARG A 161 -0.52 -20.41 10.32
N LEU A 162 -0.90 -19.15 10.54
CA LEU A 162 -0.18 -18.24 11.41
C LEU A 162 -0.13 -18.77 12.86
N ILE A 163 -1.27 -19.26 13.36
CA ILE A 163 -1.36 -19.88 14.69
C ILE A 163 -0.52 -21.17 14.71
N LEU A 164 -0.70 -22.05 13.72
CA LEU A 164 0.05 -23.30 13.63
C LEU A 164 1.57 -23.07 13.63
N ASN A 165 2.06 -22.14 12.82
CA ASN A 165 3.48 -21.83 12.74
C ASN A 165 4.01 -21.32 14.09
N THR A 166 3.22 -20.52 14.82
CA THR A 166 3.62 -20.07 16.16
C THR A 166 3.76 -21.23 17.15
N LEU A 167 2.94 -22.28 17.01
CA LEU A 167 3.03 -23.49 17.84
C LEU A 167 4.19 -24.41 17.42
N LEU A 168 4.60 -24.37 16.16
CA LEU A 168 5.70 -25.19 15.63
C LEU A 168 7.07 -24.53 15.76
N SER A 169 7.12 -23.20 15.86
CA SER A 169 8.35 -22.42 16.04
C SER A 169 8.88 -22.40 17.48
N ILE A 170 8.57 -23.43 18.27
CA ILE A 170 9.15 -23.66 19.62
C ILE A 170 10.55 -24.26 19.47
#